data_AF-A0AA47HWK7-F1
#
_entry.id   AF-A0AA47HWK7-F1
#
_cell.length_a   1.000
_cell.length_b   1.000
_cell.length_c   1.000
_cell.angle_alpha   90.00
_cell.angle_beta   90.00
_cell.angle_gamma   90.00
#
_symmetry.space_group_name_H-M   'P 1'
#
loop_
_entity.id
_entity.type
_entity.pdbx_description
1 polymer ?
#
loop_
_entity_poly.entity_id
_entity_poly.type
_entity_poly.pdbx_seq_one_letter_code
_entity_poly.pdbx_strand_id
1 'polypeptide(L)'
;MLAPIWQRAAHRGVPIFLVTALLLGQSLTALAESPAQRQELVAALRQLDALERTVADSAARAPIQPGERYHFDYPRLLADLARVRAGIQAHLTPSRAQPRDPSELAGDYRTERSASPSPTTTEAQQ
;
A
#
# COMPACT_ATOMS: atom_id res chain seq x y z
N MET A 1 33.32 -7.78 34.94
CA MET A 1 33.10 -6.83 33.83
C MET A 1 31.85 -7.27 33.10
N LEU A 2 30.73 -6.57 33.34
CA LEU A 2 29.42 -6.87 32.75
C LEU A 2 29.13 -5.82 31.67
N ALA A 3 28.88 -6.24 30.43
CA ALA A 3 28.40 -5.37 29.36
C ALA A 3 26.91 -5.68 29.11
N PRO A 4 26.02 -4.68 29.11
CA PRO A 4 24.60 -4.88 28.83
C PRO A 4 24.36 -4.94 27.31
N ILE A 5 23.97 -6.10 26.81
CA ILE A 5 23.45 -6.29 25.44
C ILE A 5 21.97 -5.95 25.48
N TRP A 6 21.63 -4.68 25.21
CA TRP A 6 20.24 -4.26 25.04
C TRP A 6 20.14 -3.33 23.86
N GLN A 7 20.06 -3.85 22.63
CA GLN A 7 19.43 -3.10 21.54
C GLN A 7 18.74 -4.04 20.55
N ARG A 8 17.55 -3.59 20.13
CA ARG A 8 16.68 -4.06 19.03
C ARG A 8 15.59 -5.07 19.40
N ALA A 9 14.50 -4.55 19.96
CA ALA A 9 13.17 -5.10 19.73
C ALA A 9 12.07 -4.01 19.83
N ALA A 10 12.26 -2.86 19.17
CA ALA A 10 11.28 -1.77 19.17
C ALA A 10 10.45 -1.68 17.87
N HIS A 11 10.23 -2.80 17.17
CA HIS A 11 9.39 -2.83 15.95
C HIS A 11 8.30 -3.91 15.95
N ARG A 12 8.04 -4.60 17.07
CA ARG A 12 6.98 -5.62 17.14
C ARG A 12 5.59 -5.07 17.53
N GLY A 13 5.47 -3.87 18.10
CA GLY A 13 4.18 -3.35 18.57
C GLY A 13 3.30 -2.77 17.46
N VAL A 14 3.86 -1.92 16.60
CA VAL A 14 3.10 -1.19 15.56
C VAL A 14 2.40 -2.10 14.53
N PRO A 15 3.02 -3.17 13.98
CA PRO A 15 2.31 -4.04 13.04
C PRO A 15 1.20 -4.85 13.73
N ILE A 16 1.36 -5.19 15.01
CA ILE A 16 0.35 -5.94 15.77
C ILE A 16 -0.89 -5.08 16.00
N PHE A 17 -0.75 -3.80 16.37
CA PHE A 17 -1.91 -2.91 16.56
C PHE A 17 -2.72 -2.70 15.28
N LEU A 18 -2.06 -2.58 14.12
CA LEU A 18 -2.74 -2.45 12.82
C LEU A 18 -3.52 -3.72 12.43
N VAL A 19 -2.94 -4.90 12.64
CA VAL A 19 -3.61 -6.18 12.34
C VAL A 19 -4.80 -6.42 13.26
N THR A 20 -4.68 -6.11 14.56
CA THR A 20 -5.80 -6.24 15.50
C THR A 20 -6.94 -5.25 15.18
N ALA A 21 -6.61 -4.03 14.77
CA ALA A 21 -7.61 -3.05 14.34
C ALA A 21 -8.34 -3.45 13.04
N LEU A 22 -7.66 -4.18 12.15
CA LEU A 22 -8.24 -4.71 10.92
C LEU A 22 -9.18 -5.90 11.18
N LEU A 23 -8.83 -6.76 12.14
CA LEU A 23 -9.63 -7.94 12.51
C LEU A 23 -10.90 -7.59 13.29
N LEU A 24 -10.90 -6.52 14.09
CA LEU A 24 -12.05 -6.11 14.89
C LEU A 24 -13.14 -5.36 14.09
N GLY A 25 -12.86 -4.99 12.83
CA GLY A 25 -13.79 -4.27 11.95
C GLY A 25 -14.63 -5.16 11.03
N GLN A 26 -14.47 -6.48 11.08
CA GLN A 26 -15.13 -7.41 10.16
C GLN A 26 -16.54 -7.77 10.66
N SER A 27 -17.53 -6.96 10.34
CA SER A 27 -18.95 -7.33 10.50
C SER A 27 -19.77 -6.79 9.33
N LEU A 28 -19.50 -7.27 8.11
CA LEU A 28 -20.32 -6.94 6.94
C LEU A 28 -21.57 -7.80 6.92
N THR A 29 -22.65 -7.33 7.54
CA THR A 29 -24.01 -7.74 7.21
C THR A 29 -24.67 -6.63 6.40
N ALA A 30 -24.66 -6.79 5.08
CA ALA A 30 -25.24 -5.83 4.13
C ALA A 30 -26.73 -6.11 3.92
N LEU A 31 -27.60 -5.18 4.33
CA LEU A 31 -29.02 -5.13 3.94
C LEU A 31 -29.51 -3.67 4.09
N ALA A 32 -29.79 -3.05 2.94
CA ALA A 32 -30.14 -1.63 2.74
C ALA A 32 -29.06 -0.65 3.25
N GLU A 33 -28.87 0.47 2.52
CA GLU A 33 -27.85 1.47 2.86
C GLU A 33 -28.22 2.20 4.16
N SER A 34 -27.90 1.54 5.26
CA SER A 34 -28.22 1.95 6.61
C SER A 34 -27.19 2.98 7.08
N PRO A 35 -27.54 3.85 8.02
CA PRO A 35 -26.56 4.73 8.66
C PRO A 35 -25.34 3.97 9.21
N ALA A 36 -25.51 2.69 9.59
CA ALA A 36 -24.42 1.81 10.01
C ALA A 36 -23.44 1.48 8.86
N GLN A 37 -23.91 1.12 7.67
CA GLN A 37 -23.05 0.85 6.51
C GLN A 37 -22.22 2.10 6.13
N ARG A 38 -22.84 3.29 6.17
CA ARG A 38 -22.12 4.55 5.95
C ARG A 38 -21.02 4.77 6.99
N GLN A 39 -21.29 4.46 8.27
CA GLN A 39 -20.30 4.56 9.33
C GLN A 39 -19.13 3.57 9.15
N GLU A 40 -19.41 2.33 8.75
CA GLU A 40 -18.40 1.32 8.43
C GLU A 40 -17.48 1.78 7.30
N LEU A 41 -18.03 2.33 6.23
CA LEU A 41 -17.23 2.87 5.12
C LEU A 41 -16.39 4.08 5.53
N VAL A 42 -16.88 4.95 6.42
CA VAL A 42 -16.09 6.04 7.00
C VAL A 42 -14.95 5.49 7.87
N ALA A 43 -15.20 4.41 8.62
CA ALA A 43 -14.15 3.73 9.38
C ALA A 43 -13.09 3.10 8.45
N ALA A 44 -13.52 2.48 7.34
CA ALA A 44 -12.64 1.94 6.32
C ALA A 44 -11.74 3.02 5.70
N LEU A 45 -12.26 4.22 5.42
CA LEU A 45 -11.45 5.35 4.95
C LEU A 45 -10.35 5.73 5.94
N ARG A 46 -10.65 5.74 7.25
CA ARG A 46 -9.64 6.04 8.28
C ARG A 46 -8.56 4.95 8.37
N GLN A 47 -8.95 3.68 8.22
CA GLN A 47 -8.01 2.56 8.15
C GLN A 47 -7.11 2.68 6.92
N LEU A 48 -7.67 3.09 5.78
CA LEU A 48 -6.92 3.32 4.55
C LEU A 48 -5.92 4.47 4.71
N ASP A 49 -6.32 5.59 5.33
CA ASP A 49 -5.39 6.71 5.63
C ASP A 49 -4.25 6.30 6.57
N ALA A 50 -4.50 5.37 7.51
CA ALA A 50 -3.47 4.82 8.38
C ALA A 50 -2.52 3.87 7.61
N LEU A 51 -3.07 3.09 6.69
CA LEU A 51 -2.30 2.21 5.82
C LEU A 51 -1.40 3.01 4.86
N GLU A 52 -1.94 4.05 4.20
CA GLU A 52 -1.17 4.94 3.31
C GLU A 52 0.06 5.53 4.03
N ARG A 53 -0.12 6.03 5.26
CA ARG A 53 0.98 6.52 6.09
C ARG A 53 2.00 5.44 6.42
N THR A 54 1.53 4.24 6.78
CA THR A 54 2.42 3.11 7.09
C THR A 54 3.23 2.67 5.86
N VAL A 55 2.62 2.69 4.68
CA VAL A 55 3.26 2.38 3.39
C VAL A 55 4.28 3.45 3.04
N ALA A 56 3.95 4.73 3.19
CA ALA A 56 4.89 5.84 2.97
C ALA A 56 6.10 5.76 3.91
N ASP A 57 5.88 5.50 5.21
CA ASP A 57 6.95 5.31 6.19
C ASP A 57 7.81 4.09 5.85
N SER A 58 7.20 3.03 5.31
CA SER A 58 7.93 1.83 4.89
C SER A 58 8.80 2.11 3.67
N ALA A 59 8.28 2.86 2.70
CA ALA A 59 9.04 3.31 1.52
C ALA A 59 10.27 4.13 1.93
N ALA A 60 10.14 5.03 2.91
CA ALA A 60 11.24 5.81 3.43
C ALA A 60 12.31 4.98 4.18
N ARG A 61 11.93 3.82 4.70
CA ARG A 61 12.79 2.92 5.50
C ARG A 61 13.34 1.73 4.72
N ALA A 62 12.96 1.55 3.45
CA ALA A 62 13.35 0.43 2.62
C ALA A 62 14.31 0.89 1.50
N PRO A 63 15.60 1.15 1.81
CA PRO A 63 16.58 1.44 0.77
C PRO A 63 16.77 0.21 -0.12
N ILE A 64 16.76 0.40 -1.43
CA ILE A 64 17.01 -0.68 -2.40
C ILE A 64 18.44 -1.17 -2.22
N GLN A 65 18.62 -2.44 -1.88
CA GLN A 65 19.96 -2.99 -1.68
C GLN A 65 20.69 -3.17 -3.01
N PRO A 66 22.01 -2.91 -3.07
CA PRO A 66 22.82 -3.24 -4.24
C PRO A 66 22.72 -4.74 -4.55
N GLY A 67 22.34 -5.09 -5.78
CA GLY A 67 22.16 -6.48 -6.23
C GLY A 67 20.74 -7.05 -6.09
N GLU A 68 19.82 -6.31 -5.47
CA GLU A 68 18.42 -6.73 -5.34
C GLU A 68 17.70 -6.55 -6.69
N ARG A 69 17.33 -7.68 -7.33
CA ARG A 69 16.70 -7.68 -8.67
C ARG A 69 15.23 -7.27 -8.63
N TYR A 70 14.53 -7.70 -7.58
CA TYR A 70 13.10 -7.44 -7.39
C TYR A 70 12.91 -6.56 -6.16
N HIS A 71 12.14 -5.50 -6.29
CA HIS A 71 11.79 -4.62 -5.18
C HIS A 71 10.30 -4.32 -5.19
N PHE A 72 9.80 -3.93 -4.01
CA PHE A 72 8.41 -3.56 -3.84
C PHE A 72 8.17 -2.13 -4.35
N ASP A 73 7.21 -1.96 -5.25
CA ASP A 73 6.80 -0.69 -5.84
C ASP A 73 5.80 0.03 -4.93
N TYR A 74 6.36 0.69 -3.91
CA TYR A 74 5.59 1.52 -2.99
C TYR A 74 4.78 2.62 -3.70
N PRO A 75 5.31 3.37 -4.68
CA PRO A 75 4.53 4.34 -5.44
C PRO A 75 3.29 3.73 -6.12
N ARG A 76 3.43 2.56 -6.73
CA ARG A 76 2.32 1.86 -7.40
C ARG A 76 1.26 1.41 -6.41
N LEU A 77 1.65 0.89 -5.24
CA LEU A 77 0.70 0.58 -4.17
C LEU A 77 -0.04 1.83 -3.68
N LEU A 78 0.67 2.93 -3.44
CA LEU A 78 0.05 4.18 -2.96
C LEU A 78 -0.98 4.73 -3.96
N ALA A 79 -0.71 4.60 -5.26
CA ALA A 79 -1.66 4.99 -6.30
C ALA A 79 -2.95 4.15 -6.27
N ASP A 80 -2.82 2.83 -6.06
CA ASP A 80 -3.96 1.93 -5.93
C ASP A 80 -4.76 2.20 -4.65
N LEU A 81 -4.11 2.45 -3.51
CA LEU A 81 -4.79 2.84 -2.26
C LEU A 81 -5.59 4.15 -2.44
N ALA A 82 -5.00 5.16 -3.08
CA ALA A 82 -5.69 6.42 -3.37
C ALA A 82 -6.92 6.22 -4.26
N ARG A 83 -6.86 5.25 -5.18
CA ARG A 83 -7.99 4.89 -6.05
C ARG A 83 -9.12 4.18 -5.29
N VAL A 84 -8.78 3.24 -4.41
CA VAL A 84 -9.75 2.60 -3.51
C VAL A 84 -10.45 3.66 -2.65
N ARG A 85 -9.69 4.60 -2.09
CA ARG A 85 -10.21 5.73 -1.30
C ARG A 85 -11.22 6.55 -2.11
N ALA A 86 -10.87 6.92 -3.34
CA ALA A 86 -11.73 7.67 -4.23
C ALA A 86 -13.02 6.90 -4.57
N GLY A 87 -12.94 5.59 -4.77
CA GLY A 87 -14.10 4.73 -5.01
C GLY A 87 -15.08 4.72 -3.83
N ILE A 88 -14.56 4.55 -2.60
CA ILE A 88 -15.39 4.57 -1.38
C ILE A 88 -16.03 5.95 -1.17
N GLN A 89 -15.26 7.04 -1.34
CA GLN A 89 -15.79 8.41 -1.21
C GLN A 89 -16.88 8.72 -2.25
N ALA A 90 -16.69 8.25 -3.48
CA ALA A 90 -17.69 8.39 -4.53
C ALA A 90 -18.99 7.63 -4.22
N HIS A 91 -18.88 6.44 -3.62
CA HIS A 91 -20.06 5.68 -3.17
C HIS A 91 -20.78 6.39 -2.01
N LEU A 92 -20.04 6.92 -1.04
CA LEU A 92 -20.61 7.65 0.11
C LEU A 92 -21.29 8.97 -0.27
N THR A 93 -20.80 9.62 -1.33
CA THR A 93 -21.31 10.89 -1.85
C THR A 93 -21.80 10.70 -3.28
N PRO A 94 -22.86 9.89 -3.50
CA PRO A 94 -23.36 9.64 -4.83
C PRO A 94 -24.02 10.92 -5.34
N SER A 95 -23.25 11.76 -6.01
CA SER A 95 -23.82 12.71 -6.97
C SER A 95 -24.44 11.87 -8.08
N ARG A 96 -25.53 12.33 -8.70
CA ARG A 96 -26.05 11.76 -9.96
C ARG A 96 -25.00 11.97 -11.07
N ALA A 97 -23.93 11.19 -11.01
CA ALA A 97 -22.85 11.19 -11.98
C ALA A 97 -23.06 9.97 -12.88
N GLN A 98 -22.82 10.20 -14.17
CA GLN A 98 -22.85 9.21 -15.23
C GLN A 98 -22.00 7.96 -14.86
N PRO A 99 -22.30 6.77 -15.41
CA PRO A 99 -21.47 5.59 -15.22
C PRO A 99 -20.00 5.95 -15.47
N ARG A 100 -19.17 5.83 -14.43
CA ARG A 100 -17.73 6.01 -14.56
C ARG A 100 -17.11 4.68 -14.90
N ASP A 101 -16.12 4.71 -15.77
CA ASP A 101 -15.29 3.53 -16.02
C ASP A 101 -14.34 3.36 -14.82
N PRO A 102 -14.47 2.28 -14.03
CA PRO A 102 -13.58 2.06 -12.91
C PRO A 102 -12.19 1.68 -13.45
N SER A 103 -11.22 2.56 -13.28
CA SER A 103 -9.83 2.27 -13.67
C SER A 103 -9.28 1.07 -12.87
N GLU A 104 -8.70 0.09 -13.56
CA GLU A 104 -8.20 -1.16 -12.97
C GLU A 104 -7.01 -0.95 -12.03
N LEU A 105 -7.08 -1.54 -10.83
CA LEU A 105 -5.94 -1.57 -9.91
C LEU A 105 -4.75 -2.28 -10.57
N ALA A 106 -3.54 -1.78 -10.33
CA ALA A 106 -2.33 -2.35 -10.88
C ALA A 106 -2.16 -3.82 -10.48
N GLY A 107 -2.39 -4.14 -9.20
CA GLY A 107 -2.36 -5.50 -8.66
C GLY A 107 -0.98 -6.18 -8.60
N ASP A 108 -0.02 -5.75 -9.42
CA ASP A 108 1.39 -6.16 -9.38
C ASP A 108 2.25 -5.02 -8.82
N TYR A 109 2.85 -5.23 -7.65
CA TYR A 109 3.72 -4.24 -7.00
C TYR A 109 5.19 -4.66 -7.03
N ARG A 110 5.59 -5.51 -7.97
CA ARG A 110 6.98 -5.91 -8.15
C ARG A 110 7.62 -5.10 -9.27
N THR A 111 8.74 -4.46 -8.97
CA THR A 111 9.55 -3.76 -9.97
C THR A 111 10.89 -4.48 -10.14
N GLU A 112 11.30 -4.63 -11.40
CA GLU A 112 12.58 -5.21 -11.79
C GLU A 112 13.55 -4.10 -12.15
N ARG A 113 14.78 -4.14 -11.59
CA ARG A 113 15.84 -3.26 -12.08
C ARG A 113 16.31 -3.80 -13.42
N SER A 114 15.88 -3.16 -14.52
CA SER A 114 16.44 -3.41 -15.85
C SER A 114 17.95 -3.13 -15.76
N ALA A 115 18.78 -4.18 -15.88
CA ALA A 115 20.18 -3.96 -16.18
C ALA A 115 20.20 -3.19 -17.49
N SER A 116 20.73 -1.95 -17.46
CA SER A 116 20.97 -1.16 -18.66
C SER A 116 21.61 -2.09 -19.69
N PRO A 117 21.05 -2.26 -20.91
CA PRO A 117 21.70 -3.07 -21.92
C PRO A 117 23.10 -2.48 -22.10
N SER A 118 24.13 -3.25 -21.75
CA SER A 118 25.51 -2.86 -21.97
C SER A 118 25.64 -2.41 -23.42
N PRO A 119 26.22 -1.23 -23.72
CA PRO A 119 26.54 -0.91 -25.09
C PRO A 119 27.45 -2.04 -25.57
N THR A 120 26.96 -2.81 -26.53
CA THR A 120 27.75 -3.82 -27.22
C THR A 120 28.99 -3.13 -27.74
N THR A 121 30.13 -3.43 -27.14
CA THR A 121 31.46 -3.19 -27.72
C THR A 121 31.46 -3.87 -29.09
N THR A 122 31.09 -3.11 -30.11
CA THR A 122 31.38 -3.44 -31.50
C THR A 122 32.76 -2.88 -31.75
N GLU A 123 33.76 -3.66 -31.37
CA GLU A 123 35.15 -3.41 -31.76
C GLU A 123 35.55 -4.48 -32.77
N ALA A 124 36.05 -3.99 -33.91
CA ALA A 124 36.85 -4.67 -34.91
C ALA A 124 36.21 -5.78 -35.77
N GLN A 125 35.81 -5.40 -36.99
CA GLN A 125 36.39 -5.99 -38.21
C GLN A 125 36.10 -5.08 -39.42
N GLN A 126 37.06 -4.19 -39.74
CA GLN A 126 37.70 -4.00 -41.05
C GLN A 126 38.55 -2.72 -41.06
#